data_AF-A0A7S0EAP0-F1
#
_entry.id   AF-A0A7S0EAP0-F1
#
_cell.length_a   1.000
_cell.length_b   1.000
_cell.length_c   1.000
_cell.angle_alpha   90.00
_cell.angle_beta   90.00
_cell.angle_gamma   90.00
#
_symmetry.space_group_name_H-M   'P 1'
#
loop_
_entity.id
_entity.type
_entity.pdbx_description
1 polymer ?
#
loop_
_entity_poly.entity_id
_entity_poly.type
_entity_poly.pdbx_seq_one_letter_code
_entity_poly.pdbx_strand_id
1 'polypeptide(L)'
;ATPRDRTARMTSPLTLEALPDVVRRHVTDVKAIDMHTHLLPPSHGSGEDSLLLFGIDELLTYHYLVAELFMVLPLESPLDSVSHPGAAPTHDEFFSWPKARQAELVFEELFIKRTPLSEARRGVVTVLQKLGLQQLLREARAAPPPRRLDALRAWFAAQEPSAYVEKVFALAGIRYAVMTNIPFSAEEAQHWMPDPLTGAVPPVPACLRPALRVDPLLVGDWAGISAVLARCSPPYPRTLEGCHTFIVDWVRRMR
;
A
#
# COMPACT_ATOMS: atom_id res chain seq x y z
N ALA A 1 -2.17 -45.73 9.65
CA ALA A 1 -2.80 -44.75 8.74
C ALA A 1 -4.03 -45.40 8.14
N THR A 2 -5.21 -44.95 8.54
CA THR A 2 -6.50 -45.39 7.98
C THR A 2 -6.63 -44.89 6.52
N PRO A 3 -7.13 -45.71 5.58
CA PRO A 3 -7.33 -45.26 4.21
C PRO A 3 -8.40 -44.16 4.22
N ARG A 4 -8.10 -42.99 3.63
CA ARG A 4 -9.12 -41.98 3.37
C ARG A 4 -10.10 -42.55 2.36
N ASP A 5 -11.31 -42.78 2.85
CA ASP A 5 -12.47 -43.15 2.06
C ASP A 5 -12.71 -42.08 0.97
N ARG A 6 -12.34 -42.40 -0.26
CA ARG A 6 -12.65 -41.62 -1.46
C ARG A 6 -13.95 -42.17 -2.07
N THR A 7 -15.04 -42.22 -1.30
CA THR A 7 -16.37 -42.23 -1.90
C THR A 7 -16.60 -40.86 -2.54
N ALA A 8 -16.24 -40.76 -3.81
CA ALA A 8 -16.58 -39.63 -4.65
C ALA A 8 -18.10 -39.46 -4.64
N ARG A 9 -18.61 -38.39 -4.02
CA ARG A 9 -19.94 -37.89 -4.33
C ARG A 9 -19.94 -37.56 -5.82
N MET A 10 -20.64 -38.36 -6.62
CA MET A 10 -20.96 -38.00 -7.99
C MET A 10 -21.88 -36.77 -7.94
N THR A 11 -21.29 -35.59 -7.91
CA THR A 11 -22.00 -34.34 -8.18
C THR A 11 -22.47 -34.40 -9.62
N SER A 12 -23.76 -34.14 -9.85
CA SER A 12 -24.33 -34.00 -11.20
C SER A 12 -23.41 -33.18 -12.10
N PRO A 13 -23.28 -33.53 -13.40
CA PRO A 13 -22.40 -32.80 -14.31
C PRO A 13 -22.76 -31.32 -14.33
N LEU A 14 -21.75 -30.45 -14.25
CA LEU A 14 -21.92 -29.02 -14.26
C LEU A 14 -22.50 -28.59 -15.62
N THR A 15 -23.66 -27.91 -15.61
CA THR A 15 -24.28 -27.38 -16.83
C THR A 15 -23.67 -26.04 -17.21
N LEU A 16 -23.74 -25.66 -18.48
CA LEU A 16 -23.30 -24.34 -18.96
C LEU A 16 -24.06 -23.19 -18.27
N GLU A 17 -25.33 -23.42 -17.93
CA GLU A 17 -26.16 -22.44 -17.21
C GLU A 17 -25.69 -22.21 -15.77
N ALA A 18 -25.29 -23.28 -15.06
CA ALA A 18 -24.81 -23.18 -13.69
C ALA A 18 -23.33 -22.74 -13.58
N LEU A 19 -22.57 -22.81 -14.69
CA LEU A 19 -21.14 -22.54 -14.72
C LEU A 19 -20.78 -21.13 -14.21
N PRO A 20 -21.44 -20.02 -14.61
CA PRO A 20 -21.07 -18.68 -14.16
C PRO A 20 -21.18 -18.51 -12.64
N ASP A 21 -22.22 -19.07 -12.02
CA ASP A 21 -22.45 -18.95 -10.58
C ASP A 21 -21.49 -19.81 -9.78
N VAL A 22 -21.21 -21.03 -10.27
CA VAL A 22 -20.20 -21.90 -9.66
C VAL A 22 -18.81 -21.26 -9.73
N VAL A 23 -18.41 -20.72 -10.88
CA VAL A 23 -17.13 -20.01 -11.03
C VAL A 23 -17.10 -18.78 -10.13
N ARG A 24 -18.13 -17.92 -10.15
CA ARG A 24 -18.18 -16.71 -9.31
C ARG A 24 -18.04 -17.04 -7.84
N ARG A 25 -18.74 -18.06 -7.35
CA ARG A 25 -18.61 -18.53 -5.98
C ARG A 25 -17.20 -18.98 -5.65
N HIS A 26 -16.60 -19.85 -6.47
CA HIS A 26 -15.24 -20.33 -6.21
C HIS A 26 -14.16 -19.23 -6.27
N VAL A 27 -14.29 -18.28 -7.20
CA VAL A 27 -13.39 -17.12 -7.31
C VAL A 27 -13.59 -16.15 -6.14
N THR A 28 -14.81 -16.01 -5.63
CA THR A 28 -15.10 -15.14 -4.47
C THR A 28 -14.65 -15.77 -3.16
N ASP A 29 -14.77 -17.09 -3.03
CA ASP A 29 -14.48 -17.83 -1.79
C ASP A 29 -12.98 -18.13 -1.61
N VAL A 30 -12.21 -18.18 -2.70
CA VAL A 30 -10.77 -18.47 -2.62
C VAL A 30 -10.04 -17.29 -1.99
N LYS A 31 -9.28 -17.58 -0.92
CA LYS A 31 -8.37 -16.57 -0.36
C LYS A 31 -7.15 -16.41 -1.25
N ALA A 32 -6.97 -15.23 -1.82
CA ALA A 32 -5.85 -14.88 -2.68
C ALA A 32 -4.52 -14.85 -1.91
N ILE A 33 -3.43 -15.09 -2.62
CA ILE A 33 -2.07 -14.82 -2.16
C ILE A 33 -1.59 -13.64 -3.00
N ASP A 34 -1.36 -12.50 -2.35
CA ASP A 34 -0.77 -11.37 -3.05
C ASP A 34 0.75 -11.53 -3.02
N MET A 35 1.31 -11.90 -4.17
CA MET A 35 2.72 -12.31 -4.24
C MET A 35 3.70 -11.15 -4.32
N HIS A 36 3.23 -9.89 -4.41
CA HIS A 36 4.10 -8.72 -4.45
C HIS A 36 3.35 -7.44 -4.08
N THR A 37 3.79 -6.82 -2.99
CA THR A 37 3.24 -5.56 -2.48
C THR A 37 4.35 -4.66 -1.97
N HIS A 38 4.01 -3.39 -1.75
CA HIS A 38 4.80 -2.43 -0.98
C HIS A 38 4.20 -2.19 0.41
N LEU A 39 3.41 -3.14 0.93
CA LEU A 39 2.89 -3.08 2.29
C LEU A 39 4.00 -3.45 3.28
N LEU A 40 4.01 -2.77 4.42
CA LEU A 40 4.94 -3.03 5.51
C LEU A 40 4.19 -3.23 6.84
N PRO A 41 4.79 -3.91 7.82
CA PRO A 41 4.14 -4.20 9.10
C PRO A 41 3.80 -2.93 9.89
N PRO A 42 2.72 -2.96 10.71
CA PRO A 42 2.45 -1.89 11.68
C PRO A 42 3.58 -1.62 12.68
N SER A 43 4.48 -2.58 12.88
CA SER A 43 5.66 -2.44 13.74
C SER A 43 6.81 -1.64 13.10
N HIS A 44 6.70 -1.33 11.81
CA HIS A 44 7.71 -0.55 11.07
C HIS A 44 7.40 0.94 11.16
N GLY A 45 7.70 1.50 12.33
CA GLY A 45 7.52 2.92 12.64
C GLY A 45 6.15 3.24 13.25
N SER A 46 5.95 4.52 13.56
CA SER A 46 4.70 5.04 14.12
C SER A 46 4.56 6.52 13.82
N GLY A 47 3.33 7.03 13.76
CA GLY A 47 3.11 8.45 13.46
C GLY A 47 3.66 8.82 12.07
N GLU A 48 4.45 9.89 12.00
CA GLU A 48 5.04 10.38 10.75
C GLU A 48 6.14 9.46 10.19
N ASP A 49 6.79 8.66 11.03
CA ASP A 49 7.85 7.71 10.64
C ASP A 49 7.29 6.31 10.28
N SER A 50 5.96 6.16 10.22
CA SER A 50 5.31 4.88 9.89
C SER A 50 5.52 4.53 8.41
N LEU A 51 6.04 3.33 8.16
CA LEU A 51 6.18 2.79 6.80
C LEU A 51 4.92 2.06 6.32
N LEU A 52 3.99 1.74 7.23
CA LEU A 52 2.66 1.29 6.86
C LEU A 52 1.82 2.50 6.44
N LEU A 53 1.59 2.63 5.14
CA LEU A 53 0.73 3.68 4.59
C LEU A 53 -0.73 3.20 4.53
N PHE A 54 -1.62 3.90 5.25
CA PHE A 54 -3.05 3.70 5.16
C PHE A 54 -3.82 4.99 5.50
N GLY A 55 -5.09 5.05 5.12
CA GLY A 55 -5.95 6.21 5.36
C GLY A 55 -6.41 6.87 4.07
N ILE A 56 -7.38 7.77 4.20
CA ILE A 56 -7.97 8.45 3.03
C ILE A 56 -6.93 9.32 2.31
N ASP A 57 -6.05 9.97 3.05
CA ASP A 57 -5.02 10.83 2.46
C ASP A 57 -4.01 9.98 1.67
N GLU A 58 -3.53 8.86 2.22
CA GLU A 58 -2.63 7.93 1.50
C GLU A 58 -3.27 7.33 0.25
N LEU A 59 -4.56 6.97 0.30
CA LEU A 59 -5.31 6.47 -0.85
C LEU A 59 -5.39 7.52 -1.97
N LEU A 60 -5.64 8.79 -1.61
CA LEU A 60 -5.79 9.88 -2.58
C LEU A 60 -4.46 10.41 -3.10
N THR A 61 -3.38 10.33 -2.31
CA THR A 61 -2.03 10.71 -2.75
C THR A 61 -1.25 9.55 -3.34
N TYR A 62 -1.90 8.43 -3.66
CA TYR A 62 -1.29 7.36 -4.43
C TYR A 62 -0.82 7.91 -5.78
N HIS A 63 0.40 7.54 -6.19
CA HIS A 63 1.07 8.17 -7.33
C HIS A 63 0.29 8.06 -8.66
N TYR A 64 -0.61 7.08 -8.82
CA TYR A 64 -1.49 7.02 -10.00
C TYR A 64 -2.48 8.20 -10.01
N LEU A 65 -3.08 8.53 -8.87
CA LEU A 65 -3.99 9.67 -8.75
C LEU A 65 -3.24 10.99 -8.83
N VAL A 66 -2.02 11.07 -8.30
CA VAL A 66 -1.15 12.24 -8.48
C VAL A 66 -0.81 12.44 -9.96
N ALA A 67 -0.48 11.38 -10.69
CA ALA A 67 -0.25 11.46 -12.14
C ALA A 67 -1.52 11.89 -12.88
N GLU A 68 -2.68 11.31 -12.58
CA GLU A 68 -3.97 11.71 -13.17
C GLU A 68 -4.33 13.17 -12.84
N LEU A 69 -4.02 13.64 -11.63
CA LEU A 69 -4.19 15.03 -11.23
C LEU A 69 -3.39 15.95 -12.17
N PHE A 70 -2.10 15.67 -12.38
CA PHE A 70 -1.26 16.50 -13.26
C PHE A 70 -1.62 16.39 -14.76
N MET A 71 -2.36 15.37 -15.18
CA MET A 71 -2.91 15.33 -16.54
C MET A 71 -4.08 16.30 -16.73
N VAL A 72 -4.79 16.65 -15.65
CA VAL A 72 -5.94 17.57 -15.72
C VAL A 72 -5.57 18.99 -15.23
N LEU A 73 -4.41 19.17 -14.61
CA LEU A 73 -3.87 20.43 -14.09
C LEU A 73 -2.80 21.05 -15.02
N PRO A 74 -2.96 22.29 -15.50
CA PRO A 74 -4.13 22.82 -16.18
C PRO A 74 -3.99 22.61 -17.70
N LEU A 75 -4.66 21.60 -18.27
CA LEU A 75 -4.86 21.47 -19.72
C LEU A 75 -6.23 20.82 -20.01
N GLU A 76 -7.30 21.52 -19.68
CA GLU A 76 -8.64 21.21 -20.19
C GLU A 76 -9.28 22.54 -20.64
N SER A 77 -9.25 22.83 -21.96
CA SER A 77 -10.06 23.85 -22.66
C SER A 77 -9.91 25.37 -22.33
N PRO A 78 -9.87 26.26 -23.35
CA PRO A 78 -10.10 27.70 -23.18
C PRO A 78 -11.45 28.08 -22.53
N LEU A 79 -12.38 27.12 -22.40
CA LEU A 79 -13.69 27.29 -21.76
C LEU A 79 -13.67 27.08 -20.24
N ASP A 80 -12.65 26.42 -19.69
CA ASP A 80 -12.55 26.14 -18.24
C ASP A 80 -11.59 27.11 -17.53
N SER A 81 -11.31 28.25 -18.18
CA SER A 81 -10.52 29.35 -17.64
C SER A 81 -11.26 30.05 -16.50
N VAL A 82 -10.75 29.83 -15.29
CA VAL A 82 -10.72 30.81 -14.20
C VAL A 82 -9.52 30.38 -13.35
N SER A 83 -8.45 31.14 -13.06
CA SER A 83 -8.06 32.51 -13.33
C SER A 83 -6.88 33.01 -12.47
N HIS A 84 -6.36 32.34 -11.46
CA HIS A 84 -6.02 33.02 -10.20
C HIS A 84 -7.17 33.98 -9.86
N PRO A 85 -8.26 33.43 -9.30
CA PRO A 85 -8.33 32.09 -8.69
C PRO A 85 -8.27 30.96 -9.73
N GLY A 86 -7.15 30.21 -9.84
CA GLY A 86 -6.79 29.29 -10.94
C GLY A 86 -5.50 29.57 -11.78
N ALA A 87 -4.34 29.32 -11.20
CA ALA A 87 -3.31 28.56 -11.91
C ALA A 87 -3.16 27.24 -11.14
N ALA A 88 -2.86 26.15 -11.84
CA ALA A 88 -2.58 24.89 -11.18
C ALA A 88 -1.24 24.96 -10.42
N PRO A 89 -1.09 24.24 -9.29
CA PRO A 89 0.20 24.13 -8.63
C PRO A 89 1.26 23.53 -9.55
N THR A 90 2.48 24.01 -9.42
CA THR A 90 3.64 23.30 -9.96
C THR A 90 3.85 21.97 -9.23
N HIS A 91 4.66 21.07 -9.81
CA HIS A 91 5.03 19.81 -9.16
C HIS A 91 5.70 20.08 -7.80
N ASP A 92 6.69 20.98 -7.76
CA ASP A 92 7.42 21.31 -6.54
C ASP A 92 6.51 21.90 -5.45
N GLU A 93 5.59 22.78 -5.82
CA GLU A 93 4.61 23.31 -4.87
C GLU A 93 3.71 22.21 -4.32
N PHE A 94 3.17 21.34 -5.17
CA PHE A 94 2.31 20.23 -4.73
C PHE A 94 3.03 19.33 -3.72
N PHE A 95 4.25 18.91 -4.02
CA PHE A 95 5.03 18.03 -3.14
C PHE A 95 5.54 18.74 -1.88
N SER A 96 5.63 20.08 -1.87
CA SER A 96 5.96 20.86 -0.66
C SER A 96 4.80 20.94 0.35
N TRP A 97 3.57 20.64 -0.06
CA TRP A 97 2.41 20.78 0.80
C TRP A 97 2.26 19.63 1.79
N PRO A 98 1.59 19.86 2.94
CA PRO A 98 1.11 18.78 3.79
C PRO A 98 0.24 17.79 2.99
N LYS A 99 0.39 16.49 3.27
CA LYS A 99 -0.33 15.41 2.57
C LYS A 99 -1.85 15.59 2.58
N ALA A 100 -2.40 16.06 3.70
CA ALA A 100 -3.83 16.39 3.80
C ALA A 100 -4.29 17.43 2.75
N ARG A 101 -3.46 18.43 2.45
CA ARG A 101 -3.77 19.42 1.41
C ARG A 101 -3.67 18.82 0.01
N GLN A 102 -2.68 17.96 -0.23
CA GLN A 102 -2.57 17.22 -1.50
C GLN A 102 -3.82 16.36 -1.74
N ALA A 103 -4.28 15.64 -0.72
CA ALA A 103 -5.47 14.79 -0.78
C ALA A 103 -6.75 15.58 -1.04
N GLU A 104 -6.94 16.75 -0.39
CA GLU A 104 -8.09 17.64 -0.67
C GLU A 104 -8.11 18.08 -2.14
N LEU A 105 -6.95 18.46 -2.70
CA LEU A 105 -6.87 18.85 -4.12
C LEU A 105 -7.19 17.68 -5.05
N VAL A 106 -6.60 16.50 -4.81
CA VAL A 106 -6.91 15.29 -5.59
C VAL A 106 -8.40 14.97 -5.54
N PHE A 107 -9.01 15.02 -4.35
CA PHE A 107 -10.43 14.73 -4.19
C PHE A 107 -11.30 15.73 -4.95
N GLU A 108 -11.02 17.03 -4.84
CA GLU A 108 -11.73 18.09 -5.54
C GLU A 108 -11.66 17.90 -7.08
N GLU A 109 -10.46 17.73 -7.64
CA GLU A 109 -10.27 17.67 -9.08
C GLU A 109 -10.75 16.36 -9.71
N LEU A 110 -10.54 15.23 -9.03
CA LEU A 110 -10.75 13.91 -9.63
C LEU A 110 -12.08 13.25 -9.24
N PHE A 111 -12.73 13.69 -8.15
CA PHE A 111 -13.95 13.06 -7.61
C PHE A 111 -15.15 14.02 -7.51
N ILE A 112 -14.92 15.33 -7.40
CA ILE A 112 -15.99 16.35 -7.35
C ILE A 112 -16.20 16.95 -8.74
N LYS A 113 -15.18 17.60 -9.29
CA LYS A 113 -15.26 18.27 -10.60
C LYS A 113 -15.43 17.28 -11.75
N ARG A 114 -14.98 16.04 -11.55
CA ARG A 114 -15.03 14.97 -12.55
C ARG A 114 -15.64 13.71 -11.94
N THR A 115 -16.35 12.95 -12.76
CA THR A 115 -16.85 11.65 -12.33
C THR A 115 -15.66 10.69 -12.17
N PRO A 116 -15.54 9.96 -11.05
CA PRO A 116 -14.38 9.11 -10.76
C PRO A 116 -14.42 7.78 -11.56
N LEU A 117 -14.20 7.86 -12.87
CA LEU A 117 -14.32 6.74 -13.81
C LEU A 117 -13.03 5.93 -14.01
N SER A 118 -11.85 6.52 -13.78
CA SER A 118 -10.58 5.79 -13.92
C SER A 118 -10.47 4.68 -12.86
N GLU A 119 -9.68 3.64 -13.15
CA GLU A 119 -9.55 2.49 -12.26
C GLU A 119 -8.96 2.90 -10.89
N ALA A 120 -7.98 3.82 -10.86
CA ALA A 120 -7.42 4.30 -9.59
C ALA A 120 -8.49 5.02 -8.74
N ARG A 121 -9.33 5.86 -9.36
CA ARG A 121 -10.42 6.57 -8.66
C ARG A 121 -11.52 5.61 -8.20
N ARG A 122 -11.92 4.67 -9.06
CA ARG A 122 -12.88 3.61 -8.73
C ARG A 122 -12.36 2.73 -7.60
N GLY A 123 -11.05 2.48 -7.55
CA GLY A 123 -10.38 1.78 -6.46
C GLY A 123 -10.65 2.42 -5.11
N VAL A 124 -10.44 3.74 -4.99
CA VAL A 124 -10.74 4.49 -3.74
C VAL A 124 -12.21 4.35 -3.34
N VAL A 125 -13.14 4.53 -4.29
CA VAL A 125 -14.58 4.36 -4.03
C VAL A 125 -14.90 2.94 -3.56
N THR A 126 -14.28 1.92 -4.18
CA THR A 126 -14.47 0.51 -3.84
C THR A 126 -13.95 0.20 -2.44
N VAL A 127 -12.78 0.73 -2.06
CA VAL A 127 -12.22 0.61 -0.70
C VAL A 127 -13.19 1.20 0.31
N LEU A 128 -13.66 2.44 0.11
CA LEU A 128 -14.61 3.07 1.02
C LEU A 128 -15.94 2.29 1.10
N GLN A 129 -16.43 1.75 -0.02
CA GLN A 129 -17.61 0.90 -0.02
C GLN A 129 -17.43 -0.40 0.77
N LYS A 130 -16.30 -1.10 0.58
CA LYS A 130 -15.97 -2.35 1.29
C LYS A 130 -15.77 -2.13 2.78
N LEU A 131 -15.30 -0.94 3.18
CA LEU A 131 -15.19 -0.53 4.58
C LEU A 131 -16.52 -0.07 5.21
N GLY A 132 -17.60 0.05 4.42
CA GLY A 132 -18.91 0.52 4.90
C GLY A 132 -19.01 2.05 5.04
N LEU A 133 -18.17 2.81 4.34
CA LEU A 133 -18.03 4.26 4.48
C LEU A 133 -18.78 5.05 3.39
N GLN A 134 -19.78 4.45 2.75
CA GLN A 134 -20.55 5.09 1.68
C GLN A 134 -21.21 6.39 2.15
N GLN A 135 -21.68 6.41 3.40
CA GLN A 135 -22.33 7.59 3.96
C GLN A 135 -21.32 8.73 4.18
N LEU A 136 -20.14 8.43 4.75
CA LEU A 136 -19.07 9.40 4.90
C LEU A 136 -18.55 9.90 3.54
N LEU A 137 -18.52 9.05 2.51
CA LEU A 137 -18.18 9.48 1.15
C LEU A 137 -19.21 10.47 0.58
N ARG A 138 -20.50 10.27 0.84
CA ARG A 138 -21.54 11.24 0.43
C ARG A 138 -21.39 12.56 1.17
N GLU A 139 -21.10 12.51 2.47
CA GLU A 139 -20.83 13.69 3.29
C GLU A 139 -19.61 14.45 2.78
N ALA A 140 -18.52 13.75 2.46
CA ALA A 140 -17.32 14.36 1.88
C ALA A 140 -17.58 15.09 0.56
N ARG A 141 -18.45 14.53 -0.30
CA ARG A 141 -18.87 15.18 -1.55
C ARG A 141 -19.70 16.44 -1.33
N ALA A 142 -20.51 16.48 -0.26
CA ALA A 142 -21.38 17.61 0.07
C ALA A 142 -20.66 18.68 0.92
N ALA A 143 -19.62 18.31 1.66
CA ALA A 143 -18.86 19.20 2.50
C ALA A 143 -18.10 20.26 1.67
N PRO A 144 -17.92 21.49 2.18
CA PRO A 144 -17.16 22.51 1.47
C PRO A 144 -15.65 22.25 1.56
N PRO A 145 -14.86 22.63 0.54
CA PRO A 145 -13.41 22.67 0.68
C PRO A 145 -13.00 23.74 1.74
N PRO A 146 -11.88 23.54 2.46
CA PRO A 146 -10.93 22.42 2.38
C PRO A 146 -11.21 21.33 3.43
N ARG A 147 -12.47 21.11 3.82
CA ARG A 147 -12.87 20.21 4.92
C ARG A 147 -13.64 19.00 4.41
N ARG A 148 -13.40 18.59 3.16
CA ARG A 148 -14.16 17.50 2.55
C ARG A 148 -13.85 16.17 3.22
N LEU A 149 -12.59 15.94 3.58
CA LEU A 149 -12.13 14.63 4.03
C LEU A 149 -12.13 14.47 5.55
N ASP A 150 -12.50 15.49 6.33
CA ASP A 150 -12.37 15.51 7.80
C ASP A 150 -13.05 14.31 8.48
N ALA A 151 -14.30 14.00 8.09
CA ALA A 151 -15.02 12.86 8.69
C ALA A 151 -14.38 11.51 8.33
N LEU A 152 -13.87 11.36 7.11
CA LEU A 152 -13.14 10.17 6.68
C LEU A 152 -11.82 10.05 7.44
N ARG A 153 -11.06 11.14 7.57
CA ARG A 153 -9.81 11.20 8.36
C ARG A 153 -10.06 10.78 9.81
N ALA A 154 -11.10 11.32 10.45
CA ALA A 154 -11.45 10.97 11.82
C ALA A 154 -11.75 9.46 11.97
N TRP A 155 -12.45 8.87 10.99
CA TRP A 155 -12.71 7.43 11.00
C TRP A 155 -11.43 6.60 10.87
N PHE A 156 -10.52 6.96 9.95
CA PHE A 156 -9.24 6.26 9.77
C PHE A 156 -8.32 6.43 10.99
N ALA A 157 -8.27 7.62 11.59
CA ALA A 157 -7.47 7.89 12.79
C ALA A 157 -7.94 7.09 14.02
N ALA A 158 -9.21 6.67 14.05
CA ALA A 158 -9.75 5.84 15.13
C ALA A 158 -9.40 4.34 14.99
N GLN A 159 -8.75 3.92 13.90
CA GLN A 159 -8.38 2.52 13.71
C GLN A 159 -7.07 2.19 14.45
N GLU A 160 -7.03 1.05 15.12
CA GLU A 160 -5.75 0.48 15.59
C GLU A 160 -5.05 -0.21 14.40
N PRO A 161 -3.79 0.13 14.09
CA PRO A 161 -3.11 -0.33 12.87
C PRO A 161 -3.11 -1.85 12.66
N SER A 162 -2.86 -2.64 13.70
CA SER A 162 -2.77 -4.11 13.59
C SER A 162 -4.13 -4.72 13.27
N ALA A 163 -5.17 -4.32 14.00
CA ALA A 163 -6.55 -4.71 13.75
C ALA A 163 -7.05 -4.22 12.39
N TYR A 164 -6.59 -3.05 11.93
CA TYR A 164 -6.94 -2.51 10.63
C TYR A 164 -6.35 -3.35 9.49
N VAL A 165 -5.08 -3.78 9.59
CA VAL A 165 -4.47 -4.70 8.62
C VAL A 165 -5.25 -6.01 8.54
N GLU A 166 -5.58 -6.63 9.68
CA GLU A 166 -6.37 -7.87 9.71
C GLU A 166 -7.75 -7.69 9.05
N LYS A 167 -8.42 -6.58 9.36
CA LYS A 167 -9.71 -6.21 8.76
C LYS A 167 -9.62 -6.07 7.24
N VAL A 168 -8.61 -5.37 6.72
CA VAL A 168 -8.43 -5.15 5.28
C VAL A 168 -8.14 -6.48 4.57
N PHE A 169 -7.26 -7.32 5.11
CA PHE A 169 -6.96 -8.63 4.55
C PHE A 169 -8.20 -9.53 4.51
N ALA A 170 -9.02 -9.52 5.58
CA ALA A 170 -10.26 -10.27 5.63
C ALA A 170 -11.27 -9.78 4.57
N LEU A 171 -11.48 -8.46 4.46
CA LEU A 171 -12.40 -7.87 3.48
C LEU A 171 -11.97 -8.09 2.03
N ALA A 172 -10.66 -8.07 1.78
CA ALA A 172 -10.08 -8.30 0.47
C ALA A 172 -10.00 -9.80 0.10
N GLY A 173 -10.26 -10.70 1.05
CA GLY A 173 -10.08 -12.14 0.82
C GLY A 173 -8.61 -12.53 0.62
N ILE A 174 -7.67 -11.81 1.24
CA ILE A 174 -6.23 -12.09 1.12
C ILE A 174 -5.81 -12.99 2.27
N ARG A 175 -5.14 -14.10 1.94
CA ARG A 175 -4.55 -15.02 2.93
C ARG A 175 -3.28 -14.43 3.54
N TYR A 176 -2.37 -13.98 2.67
CA TYR A 176 -1.17 -13.26 3.02
C TYR A 176 -0.68 -12.47 1.81
N ALA A 177 0.13 -11.45 2.08
CA ALA A 177 0.81 -10.64 1.08
C ALA A 177 2.32 -10.77 1.25
N VAL A 178 3.04 -10.70 0.15
CA VAL A 178 4.50 -10.65 0.13
C VAL A 178 4.92 -9.19 0.00
N MET A 179 5.76 -8.74 0.92
CA MET A 179 6.28 -7.38 0.99
C MET A 179 7.45 -7.19 0.03
N THR A 180 7.87 -5.95 -0.15
CA THR A 180 9.11 -5.60 -0.87
C THR A 180 10.04 -4.92 0.11
N ASN A 181 11.02 -5.66 0.61
CA ASN A 181 11.87 -5.20 1.70
C ASN A 181 13.25 -4.80 1.20
N ILE A 182 13.74 -3.64 1.62
CA ILE A 182 14.93 -2.99 1.09
C ILE A 182 16.01 -2.89 2.17
N PRO A 183 16.90 -3.90 2.31
CA PRO A 183 18.03 -3.88 3.24
C PRO A 183 18.95 -2.65 3.13
N PHE A 184 19.02 -2.10 1.92
CA PHE A 184 19.86 -0.97 1.61
C PHE A 184 19.22 0.37 2.01
N SER A 185 17.90 0.41 2.27
CA SER A 185 17.22 1.55 2.85
C SER A 185 17.48 1.61 4.34
N ALA A 186 18.09 2.69 4.84
CA ALA A 186 18.34 2.85 6.26
C ALA A 186 17.04 2.96 7.07
N GLU A 187 16.06 3.65 6.48
CA GLU A 187 14.74 3.89 7.04
C GLU A 187 13.97 2.58 7.28
N GLU A 188 14.03 1.63 6.35
CA GLU A 188 13.40 0.32 6.55
C GLU A 188 14.27 -0.61 7.40
N ALA A 189 15.59 -0.64 7.14
CA ALA A 189 16.48 -1.63 7.72
C ALA A 189 16.53 -1.59 9.25
N GLN A 190 16.37 -0.42 9.87
CA GLN A 190 16.32 -0.27 11.33
C GLN A 190 15.19 -1.09 11.97
N HIS A 191 14.05 -1.28 11.27
CA HIS A 191 12.90 -2.03 11.79
C HIS A 191 13.08 -3.55 11.74
N TRP A 192 14.17 -4.03 11.14
CA TRP A 192 14.57 -5.43 11.15
C TRP A 192 15.68 -5.74 12.17
N MET A 193 16.18 -4.72 12.85
CA MET A 193 17.20 -4.89 13.88
C MET A 193 16.55 -5.23 15.22
N PRO A 194 17.18 -6.07 16.06
CA PRO A 194 16.77 -6.24 17.44
C PRO A 194 16.82 -4.89 18.16
N ASP A 195 15.84 -4.66 19.04
CA ASP A 195 15.85 -3.51 19.93
C ASP A 195 17.14 -3.50 20.77
N PRO A 196 17.88 -2.38 20.84
CA PRO A 196 19.18 -2.34 21.51
C PRO A 196 19.16 -2.64 23.01
N LEU A 197 18.00 -2.46 23.67
CA LEU A 197 17.87 -2.62 25.12
C LEU A 197 17.35 -4.02 25.49
N THR A 198 16.39 -4.52 24.73
CA THR A 198 15.66 -5.75 25.02
C THR A 198 16.09 -6.93 24.15
N GLY A 199 16.77 -6.67 23.02
CA GLY A 199 17.12 -7.67 22.02
C GLY A 199 15.90 -8.24 21.27
N ALA A 200 14.70 -7.67 21.46
CA ALA A 200 13.48 -8.12 20.81
C ALA A 200 13.47 -7.70 19.34
N VAL A 201 13.12 -8.61 18.44
CA VAL A 201 12.90 -8.30 17.03
C VAL A 201 11.47 -7.79 16.85
N PRO A 202 11.25 -6.69 16.10
CA PRO A 202 9.90 -6.19 15.83
C PRO A 202 9.02 -7.27 15.20
N PRO A 203 7.77 -7.44 15.67
CA PRO A 203 6.90 -8.51 15.19
C PRO A 203 6.46 -8.24 13.75
N VAL A 204 6.48 -9.27 12.92
CA VAL A 204 5.90 -9.26 11.58
C VAL A 204 4.58 -10.05 11.62
N PRO A 205 3.43 -9.45 11.28
CA PRO A 205 2.16 -10.16 11.22
C PRO A 205 2.22 -11.37 10.30
N ALA A 206 1.58 -12.48 10.68
CA ALA A 206 1.62 -13.72 9.88
C ALA A 206 1.00 -13.58 8.46
N CYS A 207 0.18 -12.54 8.25
CA CYS A 207 -0.39 -12.19 6.95
C CYS A 207 0.59 -11.42 6.04
N LEU A 208 1.78 -11.07 6.53
CA LEU A 208 2.84 -10.42 5.76
C LEU A 208 4.07 -11.32 5.70
N ARG A 209 4.66 -11.46 4.51
CA ARG A 209 5.86 -12.26 4.29
C ARG A 209 6.93 -11.40 3.63
N PRO A 210 8.17 -11.40 4.11
CA PRO A 210 9.20 -10.58 3.50
C PRO A 210 9.66 -11.14 2.16
N ALA A 211 10.11 -10.25 1.28
CA ALA A 211 10.91 -10.57 0.12
C ALA A 211 12.02 -9.54 -0.07
N LEU A 212 13.23 -10.04 -0.30
CA LEU A 212 14.43 -9.22 -0.38
C LEU A 212 14.52 -8.50 -1.73
N ARG A 213 14.46 -7.18 -1.72
CA ARG A 213 14.74 -6.34 -2.89
C ARG A 213 16.24 -6.14 -3.03
N VAL A 214 16.78 -6.48 -4.21
CA VAL A 214 18.22 -6.44 -4.51
C VAL A 214 18.59 -5.50 -5.65
N ASP A 215 17.67 -4.65 -6.08
CA ASP A 215 17.87 -3.70 -7.19
C ASP A 215 19.17 -2.90 -7.08
N PRO A 216 19.60 -2.37 -5.91
CA PRO A 216 20.87 -1.64 -5.82
C PRO A 216 22.06 -2.46 -6.29
N LEU A 217 22.09 -3.77 -5.98
CA LEU A 217 23.14 -4.69 -6.44
C LEU A 217 23.11 -4.92 -7.95
N LEU A 218 21.91 -5.03 -8.54
CA LEU A 218 21.74 -5.32 -9.96
C LEU A 218 22.02 -4.11 -10.85
N VAL A 219 21.63 -2.91 -10.38
CA VAL A 219 21.93 -1.65 -11.05
C VAL A 219 23.40 -1.26 -10.90
N GLY A 220 24.11 -1.87 -9.95
CA GLY A 220 25.53 -1.60 -9.71
C GLY A 220 25.79 -0.28 -9.01
N ASP A 221 24.89 0.16 -8.12
CA ASP A 221 25.08 1.36 -7.28
C ASP A 221 26.16 1.12 -6.21
N TRP A 222 27.42 1.00 -6.64
CA TRP A 222 28.52 0.63 -5.76
C TRP A 222 28.75 1.64 -4.63
N ALA A 223 28.50 2.93 -4.89
CA ALA A 223 28.62 3.98 -3.89
C ALA A 223 27.57 3.80 -2.78
N GLY A 224 26.29 3.64 -3.14
CA GLY A 224 25.21 3.38 -2.18
C GLY A 224 25.41 2.07 -1.42
N ILE A 225 25.74 0.98 -2.12
CA ILE A 225 26.05 -0.32 -1.52
C ILE A 225 27.21 -0.18 -0.51
N SER A 226 28.33 0.42 -0.92
CA SER A 226 29.51 0.58 -0.07
C SER A 226 29.23 1.39 1.19
N ALA A 227 28.40 2.44 1.07
CA ALA A 227 27.99 3.24 2.21
C ALA A 227 27.16 2.40 3.21
N VAL A 228 26.23 1.56 2.71
CA VAL A 228 25.44 0.64 3.53
C VAL A 228 26.32 -0.40 4.22
N LEU A 229 27.24 -1.05 3.50
CA LEU A 229 28.11 -2.07 4.07
C LEU A 229 29.02 -1.50 5.17
N ALA A 230 29.52 -0.27 4.99
CA ALA A 230 30.38 0.40 5.95
C ALA A 230 29.66 0.88 7.23
N ARG A 231 28.36 1.21 7.15
CA ARG A 231 27.57 1.66 8.32
C ARG A 231 27.03 0.51 9.17
N CYS A 232 27.06 -0.74 8.67
CA CYS A 232 26.66 -1.90 9.46
C CYS A 232 27.55 -2.09 10.69
N SER A 233 27.03 -2.76 11.72
CA SER A 233 27.78 -3.09 12.94
C SER A 233 27.69 -4.60 13.21
N PRO A 234 28.79 -5.36 13.02
CA PRO A 234 30.07 -4.92 12.46
C PRO A 234 29.96 -4.56 10.97
N PRO A 235 30.89 -3.74 10.43
CA PRO A 235 30.88 -3.37 9.01
C PRO A 235 31.21 -4.57 8.13
N TYR A 236 30.53 -4.66 6.99
CA TYR A 236 30.82 -5.67 5.98
C TYR A 236 31.99 -5.22 5.09
N PRO A 237 32.81 -6.16 4.56
CA PRO A 237 33.81 -5.83 3.56
C PRO A 237 33.16 -5.14 2.35
N ARG A 238 33.79 -4.10 1.82
CA ARG A 238 33.36 -3.44 0.58
C ARG A 238 33.89 -4.22 -0.62
N THR A 239 33.47 -5.49 -0.75
CA THR A 239 33.79 -6.40 -1.87
C THR A 239 32.53 -7.18 -2.27
N LEU A 240 32.59 -7.93 -3.37
CA LEU A 240 31.49 -8.79 -3.80
C LEU A 240 31.16 -9.88 -2.75
N GLU A 241 32.18 -10.44 -2.09
CA GLU A 241 32.03 -11.39 -1.00
C GLU A 241 31.35 -10.74 0.21
N GLY A 242 31.64 -9.48 0.48
CA GLY A 242 30.94 -8.71 1.51
C GLY A 242 29.47 -8.48 1.18
N CYS A 243 29.14 -8.14 -0.08
CA CYS A 243 27.76 -8.08 -0.55
C CYS A 243 27.04 -9.43 -0.41
N HIS A 244 27.68 -10.52 -0.80
CA HIS A 244 27.12 -11.87 -0.65
C HIS A 244 26.83 -12.20 0.82
N THR A 245 27.77 -11.91 1.71
CA THR A 245 27.60 -12.13 3.16
C THR A 245 26.44 -11.31 3.72
N PHE A 246 26.37 -10.03 3.36
CA PHE A 246 25.26 -9.15 3.72
C PHE A 246 23.91 -9.72 3.29
N ILE A 247 23.78 -10.15 2.02
CA ILE A 247 22.54 -10.73 1.51
C ILE A 247 22.15 -12.01 2.25
N VAL A 248 23.10 -12.91 2.50
CA VAL A 248 22.85 -14.14 3.25
C VAL A 248 22.35 -13.85 4.67
N ASP A 249 22.93 -12.86 5.34
CA ASP A 249 22.50 -12.45 6.68
C ASP A 249 21.09 -11.86 6.67
N TRP A 250 20.75 -11.05 5.67
CA TRP A 250 19.40 -10.52 5.51
C TRP A 250 18.36 -11.59 5.18
N VAL A 251 18.72 -12.59 4.37
CA VAL A 251 17.85 -13.76 4.13
C VAL A 251 17.59 -14.51 5.42
N ARG A 252 18.58 -14.65 6.32
CA ARG A 252 18.37 -15.29 7.63
C ARG A 252 17.50 -14.44 8.55
N ARG A 253 17.68 -13.12 8.52
CA ARG A 253 16.92 -12.16 9.34
C ARG A 253 15.44 -12.10 8.97
N MET A 254 15.13 -12.33 7.69
CA MET A 254 13.77 -12.29 7.15
C MET A 254 13.08 -13.68 7.10
N ARG A 255 13.64 -14.70 7.75
CA ARG A 255 13.00 -16.03 7.86
C ARG A 255 12.16 -16.14 9.12
#